data_AF-A0A529P8L6-F1
#
_entry.id   AF-A0A529P8L6-F1
#
_cell.length_a   1.000
_cell.length_b   1.000
_cell.length_c   1.000
_cell.angle_alpha   90.00
_cell.angle_beta   90.00
_cell.angle_gamma   90.00
#
_symmetry.space_group_name_H-M   'P 1'
#
loop_
_entity.id
_entity.type
_entity.pdbx_description
1 polymer ?
#
loop_
_entity_poly.entity_id
_entity_poly.type
_entity_poly.pdbx_seq_one_letter_code
_entity_poly.pdbx_strand_id
1 'polypeptide(L)'
;MQLSLDQATGLCRMAALGAGANEENAQSLAASIVAAEAEGLTSVGLTHFIDYLEAIEAGRIDGNADPVITRPALAVYLSDARGGLAHTGFDRTIEDLAKAAKLFGVAIFSQRNAYTCGALGYFTGRLAAQGLVS
;
A
#
# COMPACT_ATOMS: atom_id res chain seq x y z
N MET A 1 8.07 -24.14 -8.12
CA MET A 1 6.81 -24.14 -7.34
C MET A 1 5.84 -23.21 -8.05
N GLN A 2 4.56 -23.57 -8.18
CA GLN A 2 3.51 -22.70 -8.72
C GLN A 2 2.46 -22.46 -7.64
N LEU A 3 2.06 -21.20 -7.46
CA LEU A 3 1.04 -20.76 -6.51
C LEU A 3 -0.02 -19.97 -7.24
N SER A 4 -1.28 -20.06 -6.81
CA SER A 4 -2.29 -19.08 -7.21
C SER A 4 -2.02 -17.71 -6.56
N LEU A 5 -2.59 -16.64 -7.11
CA LEU A 5 -2.47 -15.30 -6.52
C LEU A 5 -3.04 -15.26 -5.09
N ASP A 6 -4.13 -15.98 -4.83
CA ASP A 6 -4.71 -16.07 -3.49
C ASP A 6 -3.79 -16.80 -2.51
N GLN A 7 -3.14 -17.90 -2.95
CA GLN A 7 -2.15 -18.61 -2.14
C GLN A 7 -0.93 -17.74 -1.85
N ALA A 8 -0.41 -17.03 -2.85
CA ALA A 8 0.70 -16.11 -2.68
C ALA A 8 0.34 -14.96 -1.72
N THR A 9 -0.85 -14.39 -1.86
CA THR A 9 -1.34 -13.31 -0.98
C THR A 9 -1.49 -13.80 0.46
N GLY A 10 -2.05 -14.99 0.65
CA GLY A 10 -2.18 -15.62 1.97
C GLY A 10 -0.82 -15.86 2.62
N LEU A 11 0.16 -16.37 1.88
CA LEU A 11 1.52 -16.59 2.38
C LEU A 11 2.22 -15.27 2.74
N CYS A 12 2.13 -14.26 1.88
CA CYS A 12 2.71 -12.94 2.16
C CYS A 12 2.07 -12.31 3.41
N ARG A 13 0.73 -12.37 3.52
CA ARG A 13 0.04 -11.84 4.71
C ARG A 13 0.51 -12.53 5.98
N MET A 14 0.55 -13.87 6.00
CA MET A 14 1.02 -14.62 7.17
C MET A 14 2.47 -14.31 7.53
N ALA A 15 3.34 -14.13 6.53
CA ALA A 15 4.73 -13.75 6.77
C ALA A 15 4.85 -12.34 7.37
N ALA A 16 4.09 -11.36 6.85
CA ALA A 16 4.07 -10.00 7.38
C ALA A 16 3.52 -9.94 8.82
N LEU A 17 2.49 -10.73 9.13
CA LEU A 17 2.01 -10.92 10.51
C LEU A 17 3.09 -11.52 11.41
N GLY A 18 3.80 -12.55 10.93
CA GLY A 18 4.91 -13.18 11.65
C GLY A 18 6.07 -12.23 11.94
N ALA A 19 6.34 -11.31 11.02
CA ALA A 19 7.35 -10.26 11.19
C ALA A 19 6.93 -9.14 12.15
N GLY A 20 5.64 -9.07 12.53
CA GLY A 20 5.13 -8.11 13.53
C GLY A 20 4.22 -7.01 12.99
N ALA A 21 3.74 -7.11 11.75
CA ALA A 21 2.70 -6.21 11.25
C ALA A 21 1.31 -6.56 11.82
N ASN A 22 0.43 -5.54 11.93
CA ASN A 22 -0.98 -5.78 12.17
C ASN A 22 -1.70 -6.32 10.91
N GLU A 23 -2.92 -6.82 11.07
CA GLU A 23 -3.68 -7.46 9.98
C GLU A 23 -3.91 -6.55 8.76
N GLU A 24 -4.25 -5.29 8.98
CA GLU A 24 -4.53 -4.34 7.90
C GLU A 24 -3.26 -4.03 7.09
N ASN A 25 -2.17 -3.72 7.80
CA ASN A 25 -0.86 -3.45 7.20
C ASN A 25 -0.32 -4.68 6.46
N ALA A 26 -0.47 -5.88 7.04
CA ALA A 26 -0.08 -7.13 6.41
C ALA A 26 -0.89 -7.41 5.13
N GLN A 27 -2.21 -7.17 5.15
CA GLN A 27 -3.08 -7.35 4.00
C GLN A 27 -2.74 -6.38 2.87
N SER A 28 -2.55 -5.09 3.18
CA SER A 28 -2.20 -4.04 2.20
C SER A 28 -0.85 -4.30 1.54
N LEU A 29 0.17 -4.69 2.32
CA LEU A 29 1.49 -5.04 1.79
C LEU A 29 1.45 -6.32 0.95
N ALA A 30 0.77 -7.37 1.42
CA ALA A 30 0.66 -8.61 0.66
C ALA A 30 0.00 -8.38 -0.71
N ALA A 31 -1.05 -7.56 -0.77
CA ALA A 31 -1.74 -7.24 -2.00
C ALA A 31 -0.85 -6.48 -3.01
N SER A 32 -0.04 -5.52 -2.55
CA SER A 32 0.85 -4.77 -3.45
C SER A 32 2.01 -5.62 -3.96
N ILE A 33 2.60 -6.44 -3.10
CA ILE A 33 3.69 -7.34 -3.44
C ILE A 33 3.25 -8.38 -4.48
N VAL A 34 2.09 -9.01 -4.26
CA VAL A 34 1.58 -10.03 -5.19
C VAL A 34 1.14 -9.42 -6.51
N ALA A 35 0.57 -8.21 -6.50
CA ALA A 35 0.26 -7.49 -7.74
C ALA A 35 1.53 -7.20 -8.55
N ALA A 36 2.58 -6.68 -7.89
CA ALA A 36 3.86 -6.42 -8.54
C ALA A 36 4.48 -7.70 -9.14
N GLU A 37 4.44 -8.81 -8.39
CA GLU A 37 4.94 -10.09 -8.89
C GLU A 37 4.13 -10.59 -10.10
N ALA A 38 2.80 -10.47 -10.06
CA ALA A 38 1.92 -10.89 -11.15
C ALA A 38 2.15 -10.08 -12.44
N GLU A 39 2.59 -8.83 -12.31
CA GLU A 39 2.99 -7.95 -13.41
C GLU A 39 4.41 -8.20 -13.92
N GLY A 40 5.15 -9.14 -13.31
CA GLY A 40 6.54 -9.45 -13.66
C GLY A 40 7.55 -8.43 -13.11
N LEU A 41 7.14 -7.58 -12.15
CA LEU A 41 8.00 -6.59 -11.50
C LEU A 41 8.73 -7.20 -10.29
N THR A 42 9.43 -8.32 -10.50
CA THR A 42 10.00 -9.14 -9.43
C THR A 42 10.94 -8.37 -8.48
N SER A 43 11.65 -7.34 -8.96
CA SER A 43 12.53 -6.49 -8.14
C SER A 43 11.81 -5.66 -7.07
N VAL A 44 10.48 -5.51 -7.17
CA VAL A 44 9.61 -4.87 -6.18
C VAL A 44 8.44 -5.77 -5.76
N GLY A 45 8.43 -7.03 -6.21
CA GLY A 45 7.48 -8.08 -5.84
C GLY A 45 8.01 -8.97 -4.72
N LEU A 46 7.92 -10.29 -4.86
CA LEU A 46 8.25 -11.26 -3.81
C LEU A 46 9.73 -11.20 -3.39
N THR A 47 10.65 -10.84 -4.29
CA THR A 47 12.07 -10.68 -3.91
C THR A 47 12.25 -9.53 -2.92
N HIS A 48 11.63 -8.39 -3.18
CA HIS A 48 11.72 -7.22 -2.29
C HIS A 48 10.89 -7.38 -1.01
N PHE A 49 9.89 -8.27 -1.02
CA PHE A 49 9.09 -8.55 0.16
C PHE A 49 9.93 -9.00 1.36
N ILE A 50 11.02 -9.73 1.13
CA ILE A 50 11.94 -10.15 2.19
C ILE A 50 12.55 -8.93 2.90
N ASP A 51 12.93 -7.90 2.14
CA ASP A 51 13.46 -6.65 2.71
C ASP A 51 12.42 -5.92 3.57
N TYR A 52 11.13 -6.00 3.21
CA TYR A 52 10.05 -5.45 4.05
C TYR A 52 9.92 -6.21 5.37
N LEU A 53 9.95 -7.54 5.33
CA LEU A 53 9.87 -8.36 6.54
C LEU A 53 11.03 -8.05 7.49
N GLU A 54 12.26 -8.04 6.98
CA GLU A 54 13.44 -7.66 7.75
C GLU A 54 13.36 -6.22 8.28
N ALA A 55 12.76 -5.30 7.53
CA ALA A 55 12.59 -3.92 7.96
C ALA A 55 11.53 -3.78 9.06
N ILE A 56 10.47 -4.58 9.06
CA ILE A 56 9.49 -4.65 10.14
C ILE A 56 10.14 -5.25 11.39
N GLU A 57 10.82 -6.39 11.28
CA GLU A 57 11.50 -7.04 12.40
C GLU A 57 12.58 -6.15 13.04
N ALA A 58 13.32 -5.40 12.22
CA ALA A 58 14.33 -4.45 12.68
C ALA A 58 13.75 -3.12 13.20
N GLY A 59 12.43 -2.91 13.15
CA GLY A 59 11.76 -1.68 13.58
C GLY A 59 12.02 -0.47 12.68
N ARG A 60 12.52 -0.68 11.45
CA ARG A 60 12.64 0.37 10.43
C ARG A 60 11.28 0.72 9.81
N ILE A 61 10.37 -0.25 9.81
CA ILE A 61 8.95 -0.08 9.51
C ILE A 61 8.19 -0.38 10.80
N ASP A 62 7.40 0.58 11.29
CA ASP A 62 6.43 0.27 12.33
C ASP A 62 5.28 -0.52 11.69
N GLY A 63 5.34 -1.84 11.81
CA GLY A 63 4.31 -2.75 11.28
C GLY A 63 2.93 -2.57 11.93
N ASN A 64 2.85 -1.85 13.06
CA ASN A 64 1.61 -1.53 13.76
C ASN A 64 1.20 -0.06 13.61
N ALA A 65 1.95 0.73 12.84
CA ALA A 65 1.63 2.13 12.62
C ALA A 65 0.21 2.28 12.05
N ASP A 66 -0.53 3.21 12.65
CA ASP A 66 -1.86 3.62 12.22
C ASP A 66 -1.75 4.98 11.49
N PRO A 67 -1.93 5.02 10.16
CA PRO A 67 -1.75 6.25 9.40
C PRO A 67 -2.79 7.30 9.80
N VAL A 68 -2.32 8.53 10.04
CA VAL A 68 -3.19 9.66 10.35
C VAL A 68 -3.57 10.34 9.06
N ILE A 69 -4.85 10.25 8.72
CA ILE A 69 -5.43 10.83 7.51
C ILE A 69 -6.18 12.10 7.89
N THR A 70 -5.90 13.19 7.18
CA THR A 70 -6.63 14.46 7.31
C THR A 70 -7.08 14.96 5.95
N ARG A 71 -8.14 15.79 5.95
CA ARG A 71 -8.72 16.37 4.74
C ARG A 71 -8.79 17.89 4.88
N PRO A 72 -7.68 18.63 4.71
CA PRO A 72 -7.64 20.07 4.92
C PRO A 72 -8.43 20.86 3.87
N ALA A 73 -8.75 20.27 2.73
CA ALA A 73 -9.62 20.85 1.71
C ALA A 73 -10.45 19.76 1.02
N LEU A 74 -11.52 20.16 0.33
CA LEU A 74 -12.48 19.24 -0.28
C LEU A 74 -11.83 18.22 -1.23
N ALA A 75 -10.78 18.61 -1.94
CA ALA A 75 -10.07 17.77 -2.90
C ALA A 75 -8.65 17.37 -2.44
N VAL A 76 -8.29 17.57 -1.17
CA VAL A 76 -6.93 17.31 -0.68
C VAL A 76 -6.97 16.37 0.52
N TYR A 77 -6.26 15.25 0.41
CA TYR A 77 -6.08 14.23 1.42
C TYR A 77 -4.60 14.16 1.81
N LEU A 78 -4.31 14.27 3.09
CA LEU A 78 -2.96 14.15 3.63
C LEU A 78 -2.87 12.92 4.52
N SER A 79 -1.86 12.08 4.30
CA SER A 79 -1.56 10.90 5.10
C SER A 79 -0.19 11.03 5.77
N ASP A 80 -0.13 10.91 7.10
CA ASP A 80 1.12 10.65 7.83
C ASP A 80 1.16 9.16 8.17
N ALA A 81 2.05 8.41 7.53
CA ALA A 81 2.17 6.96 7.74
C ALA A 81 2.89 6.61 9.05
N ARG A 82 3.42 7.60 9.79
CA ARG A 82 4.01 7.44 11.13
C ARG A 82 5.11 6.38 11.24
N GLY A 83 5.95 6.29 10.20
CA GLY A 83 7.02 5.28 10.12
C GLY A 83 6.56 3.92 9.60
N GLY A 84 5.30 3.81 9.19
CA GLY A 84 4.70 2.59 8.67
C GLY A 84 4.76 2.44 7.14
N LEU A 85 3.88 1.59 6.64
CA LEU A 85 3.77 1.24 5.23
C LEU A 85 3.08 2.34 4.43
N ALA A 86 3.50 2.51 3.18
CA ALA A 86 2.88 3.48 2.27
C ALA A 86 1.46 3.10 1.84
N HIS A 87 1.09 1.82 1.97
CA HIS A 87 -0.10 1.22 1.39
C HIS A 87 -1.38 1.56 2.16
N THR A 88 -1.38 1.38 3.47
CA THR A 88 -2.59 1.47 4.32
C THR A 88 -3.25 2.83 4.29
N GLY A 89 -2.46 3.91 4.31
CA GLY A 89 -2.99 5.28 4.22
C GLY A 89 -3.69 5.54 2.88
N PHE A 90 -3.17 4.99 1.78
CA PHE A 90 -3.82 5.08 0.47
C PHE A 90 -5.07 4.20 0.40
N ASP A 91 -5.02 2.99 0.93
CA ASP A 91 -6.15 2.04 0.92
C ASP A 91 -7.39 2.61 1.61
N ARG A 92 -7.19 3.31 2.74
CA ARG A 92 -8.27 3.99 3.47
C ARG A 92 -8.82 5.23 2.75
N THR A 93 -8.09 5.78 1.77
CA THR A 93 -8.46 7.05 1.12
C THR A 93 -8.91 6.92 -0.33
N ILE A 94 -8.53 5.83 -1.02
CA ILE A 94 -8.70 5.71 -2.48
C ILE A 94 -10.13 5.94 -2.95
N GLU A 95 -11.13 5.42 -2.23
CA GLU A 95 -12.54 5.56 -2.62
C GLU A 95 -13.01 7.02 -2.52
N ASP A 96 -12.66 7.73 -1.45
CA ASP A 96 -13.06 9.12 -1.27
C ASP A 96 -12.21 10.08 -2.12
N LEU A 97 -10.95 9.73 -2.36
CA LEU A 97 -10.09 10.41 -3.32
C LEU A 97 -10.70 10.34 -4.73
N ALA A 98 -11.12 9.14 -5.16
CA ALA A 98 -11.72 8.95 -6.47
C ALA A 98 -13.07 9.67 -6.61
N LYS A 99 -13.93 9.63 -5.58
CA LYS A 99 -15.18 10.41 -5.55
C LYS A 99 -14.90 11.91 -5.67
N ALA A 100 -13.93 12.42 -4.93
CA ALA A 100 -13.54 13.83 -4.98
C ALA A 100 -13.01 14.21 -6.37
N ALA A 101 -12.19 13.37 -7.00
CA ALA A 101 -11.68 13.61 -8.34
C ALA A 101 -12.81 13.68 -9.38
N LYS A 102 -13.80 12.78 -9.30
CA LYS A 102 -14.98 12.79 -10.20
C LYS A 102 -15.86 14.02 -9.99
N LEU A 103 -16.01 14.47 -8.75
CA LEU A 103 -16.87 15.60 -8.41
C LEU A 103 -16.22 16.96 -8.73
N PHE A 104 -14.93 17.11 -8.44
CA PHE A 104 -14.22 18.38 -8.53
C PHE A 104 -13.28 18.49 -9.75
N GLY A 105 -13.17 17.42 -10.55
CA GLY A 105 -12.27 17.33 -11.71
C GLY A 105 -10.82 16.98 -11.34
N VAL A 106 -10.42 17.15 -10.07
CA VAL A 106 -9.09 16.82 -9.55
C VAL A 106 -9.20 16.46 -8.06
N ALA A 107 -8.33 15.58 -7.60
CA ALA A 107 -8.06 15.39 -6.19
C ALA A 107 -6.57 15.09 -5.97
N ILE A 108 -6.08 15.43 -4.78
CA ILE A 108 -4.67 15.32 -4.39
C ILE A 108 -4.59 14.40 -3.17
N PHE A 109 -3.78 13.36 -3.27
CA PHE A 109 -3.31 12.59 -2.12
C PHE A 109 -1.82 12.87 -1.92
N SER A 110 -1.45 13.28 -0.71
CA SER A 110 -0.05 13.46 -0.34
C SER A 110 0.24 12.65 0.91
N GLN A 111 1.38 11.96 0.92
CA GLN A 111 1.80 11.15 2.06
C GLN A 111 3.22 11.48 2.50
N ARG A 112 3.45 11.40 3.82
CA ARG A 112 4.77 11.56 4.44
C ARG A 112 5.02 10.49 5.50
N ASN A 113 6.29 10.39 5.92
CA ASN A 113 6.76 9.45 6.95
C ASN A 113 6.39 7.98 6.67
N ALA A 114 6.37 7.60 5.39
CA ALA A 114 6.19 6.21 4.99
C ALA A 114 7.54 5.60 4.64
N TYR A 115 7.62 4.27 4.74
CA TYR A 115 8.67 3.50 4.09
C TYR A 115 8.50 3.50 2.55
N THR A 116 9.41 2.84 1.83
CA THR A 116 9.27 2.68 0.36
C THR A 116 7.90 2.07 0.01
N CYS A 117 7.42 2.37 -1.21
CA CYS A 117 6.12 1.88 -1.70
C CYS A 117 6.27 0.73 -2.70
N GLY A 118 7.49 0.34 -3.07
CA GLY A 118 7.73 -0.68 -4.09
C GLY A 118 7.20 -0.24 -5.45
N ALA A 119 6.24 -1.00 -6.00
CA ALA A 119 5.66 -0.73 -7.31
C ALA A 119 4.68 0.46 -7.26
N LEU A 120 5.16 1.67 -7.62
CA LEU A 120 4.31 2.88 -7.66
C LEU A 120 3.09 2.73 -8.59
N GLY A 121 3.21 1.92 -9.65
CA GLY A 121 2.11 1.60 -10.58
C GLY A 121 0.92 0.91 -9.91
N TYR A 122 1.10 0.23 -8.78
CA TYR A 122 0.03 -0.41 -8.01
C TYR A 122 -1.06 0.60 -7.60
N PHE A 123 -0.64 1.80 -7.18
CA PHE A 123 -1.54 2.85 -6.71
C PHE A 123 -2.30 3.50 -7.86
N THR A 124 -1.58 3.85 -8.93
CA THR A 124 -2.17 4.51 -10.10
C THR A 124 -3.05 3.56 -10.91
N GLY A 125 -2.67 2.29 -11.03
CA GLY A 125 -3.48 1.25 -11.67
C GLY A 125 -4.84 1.06 -10.98
N ARG A 126 -4.89 1.17 -9.65
CA ARG A 126 -6.16 1.11 -8.90
C ARG A 126 -7.04 2.34 -9.12
N LEU A 127 -6.47 3.53 -9.33
CA LEU A 127 -7.23 4.71 -9.75
C LEU A 127 -7.71 4.58 -11.21
N ALA A 128 -6.88 4.02 -12.09
CA ALA A 128 -7.23 3.75 -13.49
C ALA A 128 -8.40 2.75 -13.61
N ALA A 129 -8.44 1.72 -12.76
CA ALA A 129 -9.56 0.79 -12.67
C ALA A 129 -10.89 1.49 -12.28
N GLN A 130 -10.82 2.69 -11.70
CA GLN A 130 -11.98 3.53 -11.39
C GLN A 130 -12.29 4.59 -12.46
N GLY A 131 -11.61 4.56 -13.61
CA GLY A 131 -11.77 5.49 -14.73
C GLY A 131 -11.07 6.83 -14.54
N LEU A 132 -10.02 6.88 -13.72
CA LEU A 132 -9.25 8.10 -13.44
C LEU A 132 -7.84 8.06 -14.04
N VAL A 133 -7.26 9.23 -14.23
CA VAL A 133 -5.83 9.42 -14.56
C VAL A 133 -5.13 10.07 -13.36
N SER A 134 -3.87 9.68 -13.11
CA SER A 134 -3.06 10.13 -11.97
C SER A 134 -1.61 10.33 -12.36
#